data_AF-A0A8S2GKT5-F1
#
_entry.id   AF-A0A8S2GKT5-F1
#
_cell.length_a   1.000
_cell.length_b   1.000
_cell.length_c   1.000
_cell.angle_alpha   90.00
_cell.angle_beta   90.00
_cell.angle_gamma   90.00
#
_symmetry.space_group_name_H-M   'P 1'
#
loop_
_entity.id
_entity.type
_entity.pdbx_description
1 polymer ?
#
loop_
_entity_poly.entity_id
_entity_poly.type
_entity_poly.pdbx_seq_one_letter_code
_entity_poly.pdbx_strand_id
1 'polypeptide(L)'
;MANLELVNQIAKICQNTNQDQNQRTNLLTEFLKQNFDQTLKIKNAFNMNVPNEHASFSEKALKELNTEFESVLEVEPISLLVARKRNESRIENKNIYEGKYLPKDLVDTDFMPKAVKRSYRQAVKVINALWKKYGIENITNVAIELAREISSDEQAEKARDLQALNLENKALLQKYGIEFGNGRSGRNSELTTKLILHIEQHGLDLYTGQKLPEMKEIVNDPNLVEIDHILPISLSFKDSRSNKTLTLSGTNRRKGQLTPFAFLNRQGLFQAFEQRVIDSLDHNRNMNLNYKYRKNKKANFLFLDDLNSPHAQQEFASRQLVDTRYATSLMLNQLHDFVKTKGYEMSVQPINGLITALFRKEMGLQA
;
A
#
# COMPACT_ATOMS: atom_id res chain seq x y z
N MET A 1 -37.08 -20.67 4.92
CA MET A 1 -35.83 -21.44 5.10
C MET A 1 -35.53 -22.42 3.96
N ALA A 2 -36.49 -23.23 3.47
CA ALA A 2 -36.26 -24.26 2.44
C ALA A 2 -35.62 -23.76 1.11
N ASN A 3 -35.85 -22.51 0.70
CA ASN A 3 -35.34 -21.99 -0.57
C ASN A 3 -33.85 -21.57 -0.50
N LEU A 4 -33.35 -21.15 0.68
CA LEU A 4 -31.97 -20.69 0.84
C LEU A 4 -30.96 -21.84 0.82
N GLU A 5 -31.31 -22.95 1.47
CA GLU A 5 -30.47 -24.14 1.53
C GLU A 5 -30.27 -24.78 0.16
N LEU A 6 -31.35 -24.79 -0.63
CA LEU A 6 -31.34 -25.27 -1.99
C LEU A 6 -30.48 -24.39 -2.91
N VAL A 7 -30.55 -23.06 -2.77
CA VAL A 7 -29.68 -22.11 -3.49
C VAL A 7 -28.21 -22.30 -3.11
N ASN A 8 -27.90 -22.50 -1.83
CA ASN A 8 -26.52 -22.75 -1.37
C ASN A 8 -25.96 -24.08 -1.94
N GLN A 9 -26.79 -25.11 -2.04
CA GLN A 9 -26.38 -26.40 -2.62
C GLN A 9 -26.11 -26.28 -4.13
N ILE A 10 -26.93 -25.53 -4.87
CA ILE A 10 -26.68 -25.21 -6.28
C ILE A 10 -25.33 -24.48 -6.43
N ALA A 11 -25.08 -23.45 -5.61
CA ALA A 11 -23.83 -22.70 -5.65
C ALA A 11 -22.59 -23.60 -5.38
N LYS A 12 -22.67 -24.50 -4.39
CA LYS A 12 -21.60 -25.45 -4.07
C LYS A 12 -21.27 -26.39 -5.24
N ILE A 13 -22.30 -26.93 -5.92
CA ILE A 13 -22.09 -27.81 -7.09
C ILE A 13 -21.42 -27.03 -8.23
N CYS A 14 -21.89 -25.81 -8.51
CA CYS A 14 -21.33 -24.97 -9.57
C CYS A 14 -19.87 -24.57 -9.32
N GLN A 15 -19.50 -24.33 -8.06
CA GLN A 15 -18.18 -23.82 -7.67
C GLN A 15 -17.15 -24.92 -7.30
N ASN A 16 -17.51 -26.20 -7.38
CA ASN A 16 -16.60 -27.28 -7.00
C ASN A 16 -15.47 -27.48 -8.02
N THR A 17 -14.28 -26.94 -7.72
CA THR A 17 -13.10 -26.98 -8.59
C THR A 17 -12.47 -28.37 -8.71
N ASN A 18 -12.84 -29.32 -7.86
CA ASN A 18 -12.37 -30.71 -7.95
C ASN A 18 -13.10 -31.51 -9.05
N GLN A 19 -14.10 -30.92 -9.68
CA GLN A 19 -14.93 -31.55 -10.70
C GLN A 19 -14.82 -30.81 -12.02
N ASP A 20 -14.69 -31.55 -13.12
CA ASP A 20 -14.72 -30.96 -14.45
C ASP A 20 -16.12 -30.39 -14.77
N GLN A 21 -16.23 -29.63 -15.86
CA GLN A 21 -17.47 -28.97 -16.25
C GLN A 21 -18.61 -29.97 -16.52
N ASN A 22 -18.31 -31.15 -17.07
CA ASN A 22 -19.30 -32.18 -17.36
C ASN A 22 -19.80 -32.82 -16.06
N GLN A 23 -18.90 -33.10 -15.12
CA GLN A 23 -19.23 -33.65 -13.80
C GLN A 23 -20.13 -32.69 -13.00
N ARG A 24 -19.78 -31.40 -12.95
CA ARG A 24 -20.62 -30.37 -12.31
C ARG A 24 -21.99 -30.27 -12.98
N THR A 25 -22.02 -30.37 -14.31
CA THR A 25 -23.26 -30.33 -15.08
C THR A 25 -24.18 -31.51 -14.74
N ASN A 26 -23.63 -32.71 -14.63
CA ASN A 26 -24.38 -33.91 -14.28
C ASN A 26 -24.94 -33.84 -12.86
N LEU A 27 -24.12 -33.46 -11.88
CA LEU A 27 -24.55 -33.33 -10.49
C LEU A 27 -25.63 -32.26 -10.31
N LEU A 28 -25.48 -31.12 -10.98
CA LEU A 28 -26.50 -30.08 -10.96
C LEU A 28 -27.79 -30.56 -11.65
N THR A 29 -27.68 -31.36 -12.72
CA THR A 29 -28.85 -31.91 -13.42
C THR A 29 -29.62 -32.87 -12.53
N GLU A 30 -28.93 -33.79 -11.85
CA GLU A 30 -29.54 -34.71 -10.90
C GLU A 30 -30.18 -33.97 -9.74
N PHE A 31 -29.47 -33.00 -9.17
CA PHE A 31 -29.98 -32.19 -8.06
C PHE A 31 -31.24 -31.41 -8.44
N LEU A 32 -31.24 -30.76 -9.61
CA LEU A 32 -32.39 -29.99 -10.07
C LEU A 32 -33.58 -30.89 -10.44
N LYS A 33 -33.36 -32.08 -11.01
CA LYS A 33 -34.43 -33.05 -11.29
C LYS A 33 -35.10 -33.58 -10.03
N GLN A 34 -34.34 -33.75 -8.95
CA GLN A 34 -34.87 -34.22 -7.66
C GLN A 34 -35.69 -33.15 -6.94
N ASN A 35 -35.38 -31.87 -7.16
CA ASN A 35 -35.96 -30.76 -6.41
C ASN A 35 -36.94 -29.88 -7.21
N PHE A 36 -36.99 -30.02 -8.55
CA PHE A 36 -37.88 -29.23 -9.42
C PHE A 36 -38.44 -30.03 -10.60
N ASP A 37 -39.77 -29.99 -10.79
CA ASP A 37 -40.48 -30.69 -11.87
C ASP A 37 -40.33 -30.04 -13.27
N GLN A 38 -39.81 -28.81 -13.38
CA GLN A 38 -39.84 -28.04 -14.62
C GLN A 38 -38.52 -28.06 -15.40
N THR A 39 -38.43 -28.95 -16.40
CA THR A 39 -37.27 -29.20 -17.28
C THR A 39 -36.74 -27.95 -18.01
N LEU A 40 -37.58 -26.94 -18.27
CA LEU A 40 -37.19 -25.72 -19.01
C LEU A 40 -36.37 -24.73 -18.17
N LYS A 41 -36.63 -24.64 -16.85
CA LYS A 41 -35.87 -23.76 -15.92
C LYS A 41 -34.45 -24.30 -15.69
N ILE A 42 -34.31 -25.62 -15.73
CA ILE A 42 -33.05 -26.35 -15.57
C ILE A 42 -32.06 -25.98 -16.70
N LYS A 43 -32.50 -25.95 -17.96
CA LYS A 43 -31.65 -25.57 -19.11
C LYS A 43 -31.09 -24.14 -19.01
N ASN A 44 -31.88 -23.18 -18.49
CA ASN A 44 -31.44 -21.79 -18.38
C ASN A 44 -30.43 -21.57 -17.24
N ALA A 45 -30.52 -22.35 -16.16
CA ALA A 45 -29.55 -22.32 -15.06
C ALA A 45 -28.14 -22.77 -15.51
N PHE A 46 -28.04 -23.67 -16.49
CA PHE A 46 -26.75 -24.16 -17.03
C PHE A 46 -25.99 -23.12 -17.85
N ASN A 47 -26.68 -22.14 -18.42
CA ASN A 47 -26.07 -21.06 -19.20
C ASN A 47 -25.66 -19.86 -18.33
N MET A 48 -25.83 -19.94 -17.00
CA MET A 48 -25.40 -18.87 -16.12
C MET A 48 -23.88 -18.87 -15.99
N ASN A 49 -23.26 -17.75 -16.30
CA ASN A 49 -21.86 -17.49 -15.95
C ASN A 49 -21.76 -17.41 -14.42
N VAL A 50 -21.37 -18.50 -13.77
CA VAL A 50 -21.15 -18.51 -12.31
C VAL A 50 -19.75 -17.94 -12.07
N PRO A 51 -19.61 -16.82 -11.34
CA PRO A 51 -18.31 -16.29 -10.96
C PRO A 51 -17.51 -17.35 -10.20
N ASN A 52 -16.25 -17.57 -10.58
CA ASN A 52 -15.33 -18.47 -9.88
C ASN A 52 -14.72 -17.78 -8.65
N GLU A 53 -15.58 -17.20 -7.81
CA GLU A 53 -15.21 -16.43 -6.63
C GLU A 53 -15.87 -17.03 -5.40
N HIS A 54 -15.12 -17.07 -4.29
CA HIS A 54 -15.61 -17.53 -3.01
C HIS A 54 -15.92 -16.36 -2.09
N ALA A 55 -16.99 -16.48 -1.31
CA ALA A 55 -17.27 -15.53 -0.24
C ALA A 55 -16.16 -15.57 0.82
N SER A 56 -15.83 -14.42 1.42
CA SER A 56 -14.78 -14.33 2.46
C SER A 56 -15.18 -14.94 3.81
N PHE A 57 -16.42 -15.37 3.98
CA PHE A 57 -16.94 -16.03 5.18
C PHE A 57 -17.50 -17.40 4.83
N SER A 58 -17.34 -18.36 5.75
CA SER A 58 -17.97 -19.67 5.62
C SER A 58 -19.48 -19.56 5.79
N GLU A 59 -20.24 -20.52 5.25
CA GLU A 59 -21.70 -20.58 5.45
C GLU A 59 -22.07 -20.63 6.93
N LYS A 60 -21.27 -21.31 7.76
CA LYS A 60 -21.45 -21.35 9.21
C LYS A 60 -21.31 -19.95 9.83
N ALA A 61 -20.24 -19.23 9.49
CA ALA A 61 -20.01 -17.88 10.00
C ALA A 61 -21.11 -16.91 9.54
N LEU A 62 -21.59 -17.03 8.31
CA LEU A 62 -22.70 -16.21 7.81
C LEU A 62 -24.02 -16.50 8.52
N LYS A 63 -24.30 -17.77 8.87
CA LYS A 63 -25.49 -18.14 9.64
C LYS A 63 -25.44 -17.55 11.06
N GLU A 64 -24.31 -17.69 11.74
CA GLU A 64 -24.10 -17.10 13.07
C GLU A 64 -24.22 -15.58 13.06
N LEU A 65 -23.60 -14.92 12.06
CA LEU A 65 -23.71 -13.47 11.89
C LEU A 65 -25.16 -13.05 11.58
N ASN A 66 -25.89 -13.77 10.73
CA ASN A 66 -27.28 -13.43 10.41
C ASN A 66 -28.21 -13.49 11.63
N THR A 67 -28.04 -14.48 12.51
CA THR A 67 -28.83 -14.57 13.75
C THR A 67 -28.59 -13.36 14.67
N GLU A 68 -27.36 -12.84 14.72
CA GLU A 68 -27.05 -11.64 15.50
C GLU A 68 -27.41 -10.34 14.76
N PHE A 69 -27.31 -10.30 13.43
CA PHE A 69 -27.75 -9.16 12.64
C PHE A 69 -29.22 -8.84 12.90
N GLU A 70 -30.08 -9.86 12.95
CA GLU A 70 -31.51 -9.67 13.24
C GLU A 70 -31.78 -9.06 14.63
N SER A 71 -30.83 -9.13 15.56
CA SER A 71 -30.98 -8.59 16.93
C SER A 71 -30.19 -7.31 17.22
N VAL A 72 -29.21 -6.92 16.39
CA VAL A 72 -28.24 -5.84 16.69
C VAL A 72 -28.28 -4.67 15.70
N LEU A 73 -29.14 -4.71 14.68
CA LEU A 73 -29.22 -3.70 13.60
C LEU A 73 -29.37 -2.23 14.05
N GLU A 74 -29.80 -1.96 15.28
CA GLU A 74 -29.95 -0.60 15.82
C GLU A 74 -28.76 -0.11 16.67
N VAL A 75 -27.81 -0.98 17.05
CA VAL A 75 -26.88 -0.69 18.17
C VAL A 75 -25.41 -0.64 17.77
N GLU A 76 -24.97 -1.42 16.77
CA GLU A 76 -23.55 -1.50 16.41
C GLU A 76 -23.34 -1.58 14.88
N PRO A 77 -22.35 -0.85 14.31
CA PRO A 77 -21.99 -1.01 12.90
C PRO A 77 -21.57 -2.44 12.57
N ILE A 78 -22.01 -2.94 11.42
CA ILE A 78 -21.71 -4.29 10.91
C ILE A 78 -20.21 -4.63 10.93
N SER A 79 -19.35 -3.66 10.62
CA SER A 79 -17.89 -3.79 10.64
C SER A 79 -17.34 -4.14 12.02
N LEU A 80 -17.94 -3.59 13.07
CA LEU A 80 -17.56 -3.80 14.46
C LEU A 80 -18.04 -5.18 14.95
N LEU A 81 -19.26 -5.59 14.62
CA LEU A 81 -19.78 -6.93 14.91
C LEU A 81 -18.91 -8.02 14.26
N VAL A 82 -18.55 -7.84 12.98
CA VAL A 82 -17.65 -8.75 12.26
C VAL A 82 -16.25 -8.79 12.90
N ALA A 83 -15.71 -7.63 13.30
CA ALA A 83 -14.41 -7.56 13.98
C ALA A 83 -14.46 -8.28 15.34
N ARG A 84 -15.55 -8.12 16.09
CA ARG A 84 -15.79 -8.79 17.37
C ARG A 84 -15.88 -10.30 17.18
N LYS A 85 -16.67 -10.81 16.23
CA LYS A 85 -16.77 -12.25 15.95
C LYS A 85 -15.47 -12.88 15.46
N ARG A 86 -14.71 -12.16 14.63
CA ARG A 86 -13.34 -12.57 14.26
C ARG A 86 -12.43 -12.64 15.49
N ASN A 87 -12.57 -11.71 16.42
CA ASN A 87 -11.83 -11.77 17.69
C ASN A 87 -12.31 -12.91 18.59
N GLU A 88 -13.63 -13.16 18.70
CA GLU A 88 -14.20 -14.25 19.51
C GLU A 88 -13.75 -15.63 19.01
N SER A 89 -13.86 -15.89 17.71
CA SER A 89 -13.34 -17.13 17.07
C SER A 89 -11.82 -17.28 17.17
N ARG A 90 -11.06 -16.17 17.15
CA ARG A 90 -9.62 -16.18 17.47
C ARG A 90 -9.34 -16.52 18.94
N ILE A 91 -10.17 -16.01 19.85
CA ILE A 91 -10.06 -16.24 21.30
C ILE A 91 -10.50 -17.66 21.66
N GLU A 92 -11.47 -18.28 20.98
CA GLU A 92 -11.88 -19.67 21.23
C GLU A 92 -10.77 -20.69 20.92
N ASN A 93 -9.81 -20.33 20.07
CA ASN A 93 -8.59 -21.09 19.84
C ASN A 93 -7.54 -20.88 20.95
N LYS A 94 -7.92 -20.83 22.24
CA LYS A 94 -6.98 -20.64 23.37
C LYS A 94 -5.84 -21.66 23.41
N ASN A 95 -6.10 -22.88 22.94
CA ASN A 95 -5.13 -23.98 22.99
C ASN A 95 -3.87 -23.71 22.15
N ILE A 96 -4.00 -22.84 21.16
CA ILE A 96 -2.96 -22.52 20.19
C ILE A 96 -1.75 -21.83 20.85
N TYR A 97 -1.97 -21.04 21.92
CA TYR A 97 -0.92 -20.31 22.64
C TYR A 97 -0.68 -20.84 24.05
N GLU A 98 -1.01 -22.09 24.36
CA GLU A 98 -0.77 -22.67 25.69
C GLU A 98 0.72 -22.66 26.07
N GLY A 99 1.60 -22.87 25.08
CA GLY A 99 3.05 -22.86 25.29
C GLY A 99 3.61 -21.54 25.84
N LYS A 100 4.82 -21.59 26.41
CA LYS A 100 5.54 -20.42 26.95
C LYS A 100 5.96 -19.41 25.86
N TYR A 101 6.13 -19.87 24.62
CA TYR A 101 6.69 -19.08 23.52
C TYR A 101 5.82 -19.18 22.28
N LEU A 102 6.11 -18.35 21.26
CA LEU A 102 5.37 -18.40 20.00
C LEU A 102 5.49 -19.79 19.37
N PRO A 103 4.38 -20.37 18.95
CA PRO A 103 4.39 -21.67 18.28
C PRO A 103 4.85 -21.52 16.83
N LYS A 104 5.62 -22.51 16.37
CA LYS A 104 6.34 -22.48 15.08
C LYS A 104 5.46 -22.78 13.86
N ASP A 105 4.31 -23.44 14.08
CA ASP A 105 3.48 -24.02 13.01
C ASP A 105 2.02 -23.55 13.09
N LEU A 106 1.80 -22.30 13.50
CA LEU A 106 0.49 -21.87 14.00
C LEU A 106 -0.52 -21.34 12.99
N VAL A 107 -0.18 -21.35 11.73
CA VAL A 107 -1.05 -20.82 10.71
C VAL A 107 -0.90 -21.74 9.53
N ASP A 108 -2.00 -21.90 8.80
CA ASP A 108 -2.16 -22.51 7.49
C ASP A 108 -1.08 -22.04 6.49
N THR A 109 0.16 -22.46 6.75
CA THR A 109 1.37 -22.15 5.99
C THR A 109 1.42 -22.94 4.69
N ASP A 110 0.37 -23.70 4.39
CA ASP A 110 0.27 -24.56 3.24
C ASP A 110 -0.10 -23.78 1.97
N PHE A 111 -0.72 -22.61 2.13
CA PHE A 111 -0.99 -21.66 1.04
C PHE A 111 0.10 -20.59 0.86
N MET A 112 1.14 -20.60 1.70
CA MET A 112 2.25 -19.66 1.56
C MET A 112 3.29 -20.11 0.52
N PRO A 113 3.87 -19.18 -0.24
CA PRO A 113 5.10 -19.45 -0.98
C PRO A 113 6.20 -19.98 -0.04
N LYS A 114 6.99 -20.96 -0.51
CA LYS A 114 8.02 -21.63 0.29
C LYS A 114 9.04 -20.67 0.93
N ALA A 115 9.39 -19.60 0.22
CA ALA A 115 10.32 -18.57 0.71
C ALA A 115 9.73 -17.79 1.90
N VAL A 116 8.50 -17.29 1.76
CA VAL A 116 7.73 -16.64 2.84
C VAL A 116 7.61 -17.54 4.08
N LYS A 117 7.27 -18.83 3.90
CA LYS A 117 7.19 -19.82 5.00
C LYS A 117 8.52 -19.96 5.75
N ARG A 118 9.65 -19.94 5.02
CA ARG A 118 10.99 -20.00 5.61
C ARG A 118 11.29 -18.74 6.41
N SER A 119 11.08 -17.56 5.82
CA SER A 119 11.32 -16.25 6.44
C SER A 119 10.51 -16.07 7.73
N TYR A 120 9.22 -16.42 7.68
CA TYR A 120 8.33 -16.43 8.85
C TYR A 120 8.82 -17.35 9.98
N ARG A 121 9.17 -18.61 9.66
CA ARG A 121 9.67 -19.58 10.65
C ARG A 121 10.98 -19.15 11.31
N GLN A 122 11.86 -18.48 10.55
CA GLN A 122 13.10 -17.94 11.12
C GLN A 122 12.82 -16.77 12.05
N ALA A 123 11.91 -15.86 11.68
CA ALA A 123 11.49 -14.78 12.56
C ALA A 123 10.93 -15.31 13.90
N VAL A 124 10.05 -16.32 13.88
CA VAL A 124 9.54 -16.96 15.12
C VAL A 124 10.68 -17.53 15.97
N LYS A 125 11.67 -18.19 15.35
CA LYS A 125 12.83 -18.72 16.09
C LYS A 125 13.65 -17.62 16.74
N VAL A 126 13.91 -16.52 16.04
CA VAL A 126 14.67 -15.38 16.56
C VAL A 126 13.91 -14.73 17.72
N ILE A 127 12.62 -14.46 17.55
CA ILE A 127 11.78 -13.88 18.61
C ILE A 127 11.79 -14.77 19.85
N ASN A 128 11.55 -16.07 19.70
CA ASN A 128 11.58 -17.01 20.83
C ASN A 128 12.96 -17.09 21.51
N ALA A 129 14.04 -17.00 20.75
CA ALA A 129 15.39 -16.97 21.31
C ALA A 129 15.65 -15.68 22.11
N LEU A 130 15.21 -14.53 21.60
CA LEU A 130 15.29 -13.25 22.31
C LEU A 130 14.47 -13.28 23.59
N TRP A 131 13.24 -13.76 23.53
CA TRP A 131 12.36 -13.95 24.67
C TRP A 131 12.94 -14.90 25.72
N LYS A 132 13.58 -16.00 25.29
CA LYS A 132 14.26 -16.91 26.22
C LYS A 132 15.47 -16.25 26.88
N LYS A 133 16.20 -15.40 26.15
CA LYS A 133 17.43 -14.77 26.64
C LYS A 133 17.15 -13.60 27.57
N TYR A 134 16.17 -12.76 27.24
CA TYR A 134 15.93 -11.48 27.92
C TYR A 134 14.67 -11.49 28.80
N GLY A 135 13.81 -12.52 28.71
CA GLY A 135 12.48 -12.50 29.33
C GLY A 135 11.48 -11.79 28.43
N ILE A 136 10.24 -12.29 28.37
CA ILE A 136 9.19 -11.70 27.53
C ILE A 136 8.71 -10.39 28.16
N GLU A 137 8.58 -10.40 29.48
CA GLU A 137 8.19 -9.29 30.35
C GLU A 137 9.13 -8.08 30.26
N ASN A 138 10.39 -8.28 29.88
CA ASN A 138 11.38 -7.21 29.76
C ASN A 138 11.38 -6.57 28.35
N ILE A 139 10.54 -7.06 27.43
CA ILE A 139 10.44 -6.53 26.08
C ILE A 139 9.12 -5.78 25.95
N THR A 140 9.21 -4.45 26.05
CA THR A 140 8.05 -3.56 25.99
C THR A 140 7.59 -3.26 24.56
N ASN A 141 8.51 -3.33 23.59
CA ASN A 141 8.25 -2.94 22.22
C ASN A 141 8.86 -3.93 21.23
N VAL A 142 8.05 -4.41 20.28
CA VAL A 142 8.48 -5.22 19.15
C VAL A 142 8.07 -4.51 17.87
N ALA A 143 9.06 -4.08 17.11
CA ALA A 143 8.83 -3.44 15.83
C ALA A 143 9.26 -4.38 14.69
N ILE A 144 8.38 -4.58 13.71
CA ILE A 144 8.60 -5.53 12.63
C ILE A 144 8.61 -4.80 11.31
N GLU A 145 9.80 -4.65 10.75
CA GLU A 145 9.99 -4.36 9.34
C GLU A 145 10.12 -5.70 8.61
N LEU A 146 9.11 -6.06 7.83
CA LEU A 146 9.20 -7.24 6.99
C LEU A 146 9.52 -6.82 5.56
N ALA A 147 10.66 -7.33 5.09
CA ALA A 147 11.09 -7.12 3.73
C ALA A 147 10.05 -7.70 2.77
N ARG A 148 9.67 -6.89 1.78
CA ARG A 148 9.18 -7.42 0.51
C ARG A 148 10.22 -8.44 0.05
N GLU A 149 9.87 -9.73 -0.03
CA GLU A 149 10.63 -10.66 -0.88
C GLU A 149 10.45 -10.14 -2.31
N ILE A 150 11.37 -9.27 -2.71
CA ILE A 150 11.56 -8.88 -4.10
C ILE A 150 12.26 -10.11 -4.69
N SER A 151 11.59 -10.83 -5.59
CA SER A 151 12.26 -11.90 -6.34
C SER A 151 13.54 -11.35 -7.00
N SER A 152 14.53 -12.19 -7.28
CA SER A 152 15.70 -11.78 -8.07
C SER A 152 15.29 -11.07 -9.36
N ASP A 153 14.16 -11.49 -9.94
CA ASP A 153 13.60 -10.94 -11.15
C ASP A 153 13.00 -9.54 -10.91
N GLU A 154 12.21 -9.33 -9.84
CA GLU A 154 11.71 -8.00 -9.46
C GLU A 154 12.89 -7.05 -9.09
N GLN A 155 14.00 -7.56 -8.54
CA GLN A 155 15.19 -6.76 -8.23
C GLN A 155 15.91 -6.33 -9.50
N ALA A 156 16.12 -7.29 -10.41
CA ALA A 156 16.72 -7.03 -11.72
C ALA A 156 15.85 -6.07 -12.55
N GLU A 157 14.52 -6.22 -12.51
CA GLU A 157 13.58 -5.30 -13.15
C GLU A 157 13.70 -3.88 -12.58
N LYS A 158 13.71 -3.72 -11.26
CA LYS A 158 13.93 -2.41 -10.62
C LYS A 158 15.28 -1.79 -10.98
N ALA A 159 16.34 -2.61 -11.04
CA ALA A 159 17.66 -2.14 -11.45
C ALA A 159 17.67 -1.68 -12.91
N ARG A 160 17.01 -2.42 -13.81
CA ARG A 160 16.82 -2.02 -15.21
C ARG A 160 16.00 -0.74 -15.32
N ASP A 161 14.91 -0.61 -14.57
CA ASP A 161 14.07 0.59 -14.54
C ASP A 161 14.86 1.82 -14.07
N LEU A 162 15.66 1.67 -13.02
CA LEU A 162 16.55 2.73 -12.53
C LEU A 162 17.60 3.11 -13.57
N GLN A 163 18.20 2.13 -14.24
CA GLN A 163 19.18 2.36 -15.29
C GLN A 163 18.54 3.07 -16.50
N ALA A 164 17.36 2.62 -16.93
CA ALA A 164 16.59 3.25 -18.00
C ALA A 164 16.23 4.70 -17.65
N LEU A 165 15.78 4.95 -16.41
CA LEU A 165 15.48 6.30 -15.93
C LEU A 165 16.72 7.20 -15.92
N ASN A 166 17.88 6.67 -15.51
CA ASN A 166 19.14 7.42 -15.52
C ASN A 166 19.58 7.77 -16.95
N LEU A 167 19.40 6.85 -17.90
CA LEU A 167 19.67 7.11 -19.32
C LEU A 167 18.71 8.16 -19.89
N GLU A 168 17.41 8.05 -19.59
CA GLU A 168 16.40 9.03 -19.99
C GLU A 168 16.72 10.43 -19.45
N ASN A 169 17.08 10.53 -18.17
CA ASN A 169 17.49 11.79 -17.55
C ASN A 169 18.72 12.40 -18.22
N LYS A 170 19.71 11.57 -18.53
CA LYS A 170 20.93 12.02 -19.22
C LYS A 170 20.61 12.53 -20.63
N ALA A 171 19.77 11.81 -21.38
CA ALA A 171 19.34 12.21 -22.71
C ALA A 171 18.51 13.51 -22.67
N LEU A 172 17.64 13.66 -21.67
CA LEU A 172 16.85 14.87 -21.46
C LEU A 172 17.76 16.07 -21.21
N LEU A 173 18.74 15.97 -20.32
CA LEU A 173 19.69 17.05 -20.04
C LEU A 173 20.54 17.41 -21.27
N GLN A 174 20.99 16.40 -22.02
CA GLN A 174 21.74 16.60 -23.26
C GLN A 174 20.92 17.35 -24.32
N LYS A 175 19.62 17.05 -24.46
CA LYS A 175 18.71 17.76 -25.37
C LYS A 175 18.64 19.27 -25.07
N TYR A 176 18.83 19.67 -23.82
CA TYR A 176 18.86 21.06 -23.38
C TYR A 176 20.28 21.64 -23.28
N GLY A 177 21.29 20.96 -23.85
CA GLY A 177 22.67 21.43 -23.90
C GLY A 177 23.39 21.41 -22.55
N ILE A 178 22.94 20.59 -21.61
CA ILE A 178 23.52 20.47 -20.27
C ILE A 178 24.38 19.21 -20.22
N GLU A 179 25.70 19.39 -20.16
CA GLU A 179 26.67 18.32 -19.99
C GLU A 179 27.37 18.43 -18.64
N PHE A 180 27.34 17.36 -17.85
CA PHE A 180 28.15 17.26 -16.64
C PHE A 180 29.51 16.66 -17.00
N GLY A 181 30.58 17.42 -16.82
CA GLY A 181 31.95 16.88 -16.97
C GLY A 181 32.22 15.77 -15.94
N ASN A 182 32.99 14.75 -16.35
CA ASN A 182 33.31 13.54 -15.57
C ASN A 182 34.06 13.78 -14.23
N GLY A 183 34.32 15.03 -13.81
CA GLY A 183 35.22 15.37 -12.70
C GLY A 183 34.56 15.95 -11.42
N ARG A 184 33.23 15.98 -11.30
CA ARG A 184 32.54 16.57 -10.11
C ARG A 184 31.46 15.64 -9.54
N SER A 185 31.84 14.42 -9.21
CA SER A 185 30.94 13.30 -8.88
C SER A 185 30.14 13.45 -7.57
N GLY A 186 30.40 14.46 -6.73
CA GLY A 186 29.74 14.64 -5.43
C GLY A 186 28.72 15.78 -5.32
N ARG A 187 28.84 16.84 -6.14
CA ARG A 187 27.90 18.00 -6.15
C ARG A 187 26.70 17.80 -7.09
N ASN A 188 26.56 16.60 -7.65
CA ASN A 188 25.92 16.39 -8.96
C ASN A 188 24.47 15.88 -8.91
N SER A 189 23.98 15.26 -7.84
CA SER A 189 22.64 14.63 -7.84
C SER A 189 21.49 15.60 -7.60
N GLU A 190 21.64 16.54 -6.66
CA GLU A 190 20.62 17.52 -6.34
C GLU A 190 20.46 18.55 -7.46
N LEU A 191 21.57 19.12 -7.96
CA LEU A 191 21.55 20.04 -9.10
C LEU A 191 20.94 19.37 -10.35
N THR A 192 21.31 18.11 -10.64
CA THR A 192 20.67 17.32 -11.70
C THR A 192 19.16 17.24 -11.50
N THR A 193 18.72 16.96 -10.27
CA THR A 193 17.29 16.88 -9.94
C THR A 193 16.60 18.24 -10.14
N LYS A 194 17.23 19.35 -9.72
CA LYS A 194 16.73 20.72 -9.95
C LYS A 194 16.54 20.98 -11.45
N LEU A 195 17.55 20.72 -12.27
CA LEU A 195 17.50 20.97 -13.71
C LEU A 195 16.46 20.10 -14.43
N ILE A 196 16.35 18.83 -14.04
CA ILE A 196 15.32 17.94 -14.55
C ILE A 196 13.92 18.46 -14.22
N LEU A 197 13.68 18.85 -12.95
CA LEU A 197 12.39 19.40 -12.52
C LEU A 197 12.09 20.74 -13.22
N HIS A 198 13.10 21.58 -13.47
CA HIS A 198 12.95 22.81 -14.24
C HIS A 198 12.41 22.52 -15.66
N ILE A 199 12.98 21.53 -16.35
CA ILE A 199 12.55 21.11 -17.69
C ILE A 199 11.12 20.55 -17.65
N GLU A 200 10.81 19.67 -16.70
CA GLU A 200 9.46 19.09 -16.55
C GLU A 200 8.36 20.11 -16.27
N GLN A 201 8.74 21.22 -15.63
CA GLN A 201 7.84 22.30 -15.24
C GLN A 201 7.83 23.44 -16.25
N HIS A 202 8.54 23.29 -17.38
CA HIS A 202 8.64 24.31 -18.43
C HIS A 202 9.13 25.65 -17.89
N GLY A 203 10.03 25.62 -16.89
CA GLY A 203 10.58 26.81 -16.24
C GLY A 203 9.58 27.59 -15.39
N LEU A 204 8.51 26.96 -14.89
CA LEU A 204 7.52 27.60 -14.02
C LEU A 204 7.54 27.04 -12.60
N ASP A 205 7.43 27.91 -11.60
CA ASP A 205 7.09 27.55 -10.23
C ASP A 205 5.60 27.23 -10.20
N LEU A 206 5.24 25.95 -10.11
CA LEU A 206 3.84 25.53 -10.26
C LEU A 206 2.92 26.16 -9.19
N TYR A 207 3.43 26.40 -7.97
CA TYR A 207 2.66 27.01 -6.88
C TYR A 207 2.25 28.44 -7.20
N THR A 208 3.15 29.24 -7.76
CA THR A 208 2.93 30.68 -7.98
C THR A 208 2.57 31.02 -9.42
N GLY A 209 2.92 30.17 -10.38
CA GLY A 209 2.88 30.45 -11.81
C GLY A 209 4.00 31.37 -12.30
N GLN A 210 4.93 31.78 -11.42
CA GLN A 210 6.05 32.64 -11.79
C GLN A 210 7.11 31.85 -12.57
N LYS A 211 7.86 32.55 -13.42
CA LYS A 211 9.02 31.96 -14.09
C LYS A 211 10.11 31.66 -13.06
N LEU A 212 10.68 30.47 -13.15
CA LEU A 212 11.89 30.10 -12.44
C LEU A 212 13.10 30.82 -13.08
N PRO A 213 14.18 31.03 -12.32
CA PRO A 213 15.45 31.49 -12.87
C PRO A 213 15.92 30.57 -13.99
N GLU A 214 16.62 31.12 -14.96
CA GLU A 214 17.14 30.35 -16.08
C GLU A 214 18.09 29.25 -15.59
N MET A 215 18.16 28.13 -16.30
CA MET A 215 18.98 26.99 -15.86
C MET A 215 20.46 27.36 -15.60
N LYS A 216 21.01 28.31 -16.37
CA LYS A 216 22.37 28.83 -16.15
C LYS A 216 22.50 29.57 -14.81
N GLU A 217 21.48 30.31 -14.41
CA GLU A 217 21.44 31.01 -13.12
C GLU A 217 21.32 30.00 -11.98
N ILE A 218 20.50 28.96 -12.12
CA ILE A 218 20.38 27.86 -11.14
C ILE A 218 21.72 27.11 -10.97
N VAL A 219 22.48 26.91 -12.05
CA VAL A 219 23.80 26.27 -11.99
C VAL A 219 24.81 27.14 -11.23
N ASN A 220 24.73 28.46 -11.39
CA ASN A 220 25.63 29.41 -10.74
C ASN A 220 25.27 29.67 -9.27
N ASP A 221 23.98 29.79 -8.97
CA ASP A 221 23.45 29.93 -7.61
C ASP A 221 22.26 28.97 -7.39
N PRO A 222 22.53 27.73 -6.94
CA PRO A 222 21.50 26.74 -6.69
C PRO A 222 20.51 27.12 -5.58
N ASN A 223 20.78 28.15 -4.77
CA ASN A 223 19.93 28.55 -3.64
C ASN A 223 18.74 29.42 -4.06
N LEU A 224 18.69 29.87 -5.32
CA LEU A 224 17.56 30.62 -5.87
C LEU A 224 16.27 29.77 -5.92
N VAL A 225 16.44 28.44 -5.94
CA VAL A 225 15.36 27.47 -6.05
C VAL A 225 15.59 26.28 -5.12
N GLU A 226 14.49 25.71 -4.64
CA GLU A 226 14.49 24.56 -3.75
C GLU A 226 13.66 23.42 -4.34
N ILE A 227 14.05 22.19 -4.04
CA ILE A 227 13.23 21.01 -4.32
C ILE A 227 12.27 20.85 -3.13
N ASP A 228 10.98 21.11 -3.37
CA ASP A 228 9.93 20.89 -2.38
C ASP A 228 9.32 19.48 -2.53
N HIS A 229 8.87 18.93 -1.40
CA HIS A 229 8.00 17.76 -1.39
C HIS A 229 6.54 18.21 -1.45
N ILE A 230 5.88 17.87 -2.57
CA ILE A 230 4.50 18.29 -2.87
C ILE A 230 3.59 17.95 -1.69
N LEU A 231 3.59 16.69 -1.28
CA LEU A 231 3.08 16.25 0.02
C LEU A 231 4.23 16.26 1.02
N PRO A 232 4.08 16.88 2.20
CA PRO A 232 5.13 16.91 3.23
C PRO A 232 5.75 15.53 3.47
N ILE A 233 7.07 15.43 3.40
CA ILE A 233 7.77 14.13 3.53
C ILE A 233 7.58 13.52 4.93
N SER A 234 7.50 14.35 5.96
CA SER A 234 7.24 13.98 7.36
C SER A 234 5.91 13.24 7.54
N LEU A 235 4.93 13.50 6.67
CA LEU A 235 3.58 12.93 6.74
C LEU A 235 3.37 11.85 5.69
N SER A 236 3.91 12.04 4.48
CA SER A 236 3.67 11.14 3.35
C SER A 236 4.70 10.02 3.23
N PHE A 237 5.92 10.22 3.74
CA PHE A 237 7.09 9.36 3.55
C PHE A 237 7.42 9.09 2.07
N LYS A 238 6.96 9.94 1.15
CA LYS A 238 7.19 9.81 -0.29
C LYS A 238 8.36 10.67 -0.73
N ASP A 239 9.53 10.07 -0.94
CA ASP A 239 10.72 10.77 -1.49
C ASP A 239 10.93 10.56 -3.00
N SER A 240 9.95 9.97 -3.69
CA SER A 240 10.03 9.77 -5.14
C SER A 240 9.95 11.09 -5.91
N ARG A 241 10.51 11.15 -7.12
CA ARG A 241 10.43 12.32 -8.02
C ARG A 241 9.00 12.79 -8.30
N SER A 242 8.02 11.87 -8.24
CA SER A 242 6.60 12.21 -8.41
C SER A 242 6.03 13.00 -7.23
N ASN A 243 6.71 13.03 -6.08
CA ASN A 243 6.38 13.88 -4.96
C ASN A 243 7.31 15.10 -4.86
N LYS A 244 8.11 15.40 -5.89
CA LYS A 244 9.07 16.52 -5.90
C LYS A 244 8.71 17.56 -6.94
N THR A 245 8.89 18.83 -6.60
CA THR A 245 8.73 19.97 -7.50
C THR A 245 9.82 21.00 -7.24
N LEU A 246 10.26 21.69 -8.29
CA LEU A 246 11.16 22.83 -8.17
C LEU A 246 10.32 24.09 -7.92
N THR A 247 10.68 24.86 -6.90
CA THR A 247 9.97 26.08 -6.54
C THR A 247 10.95 27.15 -6.09
N LEU A 248 10.52 28.41 -6.08
CA LEU A 248 11.32 29.50 -5.52
C LEU A 248 11.49 29.27 -4.01
N SER A 249 12.69 29.51 -3.49
CA SER A 249 13.02 29.26 -2.08
C SER A 249 12.12 30.04 -1.11
N GLY A 250 11.64 31.22 -1.52
CA GLY A 250 10.63 31.98 -0.76
C GLY A 250 9.24 31.32 -0.76
N THR A 251 8.84 30.69 -1.87
CA THR A 251 7.57 29.96 -1.98
C THR A 251 7.58 28.71 -1.12
N ASN A 252 8.66 27.91 -1.18
CA ASN A 252 8.80 26.70 -0.37
C ASN A 252 8.65 27.00 1.13
N ARG A 253 9.38 28.02 1.61
CA ARG A 253 9.32 28.48 3.00
C ARG A 253 7.91 28.90 3.44
N ARG A 254 7.13 29.55 2.56
CA ARG A 254 5.74 29.92 2.85
C ARG A 254 4.79 28.73 2.85
N LYS A 255 4.99 27.75 1.97
CA LYS A 255 4.19 26.51 1.93
C LYS A 255 4.39 25.71 3.22
N GLY A 256 5.63 25.56 3.68
CA GLY A 256 5.95 24.80 4.88
C GLY A 256 5.43 23.35 4.81
N GLN A 257 4.88 22.85 5.92
CA GLN A 257 4.35 21.48 6.04
C GLN A 257 2.87 21.37 5.58
N LEU A 258 2.45 22.16 4.59
CA LEU A 258 1.10 22.13 4.03
C LEU A 258 1.06 21.36 2.71
N THR A 259 -0.10 20.76 2.39
CA THR A 259 -0.40 20.30 1.03
C THR A 259 -0.63 21.49 0.11
N PRO A 260 -0.52 21.34 -1.24
CA PRO A 260 -0.81 22.43 -2.16
C PRO A 260 -2.23 22.97 -1.99
N PHE A 261 -3.20 22.08 -1.72
CA PHE A 261 -4.57 22.47 -1.40
C PHE A 261 -4.64 23.33 -0.14
N ALA A 262 -4.08 22.88 0.98
CA ALA A 262 -4.11 23.63 2.23
C ALA A 262 -3.39 24.99 2.12
N PHE A 263 -2.30 25.05 1.35
CA PHE A 263 -1.53 26.27 1.10
C PHE A 263 -2.28 27.29 0.23
N LEU A 264 -2.88 26.85 -0.88
CA LEU A 264 -3.41 27.76 -1.92
C LEU A 264 -4.93 28.00 -1.82
N ASN A 265 -5.69 27.07 -1.25
CA ASN A 265 -7.15 27.17 -1.20
C ASN A 265 -7.61 28.35 -0.33
N ARG A 266 -6.96 28.58 0.81
CA ARG A 266 -7.24 29.73 1.70
C ARG A 266 -6.99 31.09 1.03
N GLN A 267 -6.19 31.11 -0.05
CA GLN A 267 -5.86 32.31 -0.82
C GLN A 267 -6.74 32.45 -2.07
N GLY A 268 -7.67 31.51 -2.35
CA GLY A 268 -8.46 31.49 -3.58
C GLY A 268 -7.65 31.15 -4.84
N LEU A 269 -6.42 30.63 -4.69
CA LEU A 269 -5.48 30.40 -5.79
C LEU A 269 -5.47 28.95 -6.30
N PHE A 270 -6.19 28.04 -5.65
CA PHE A 270 -6.10 26.61 -5.94
C PHE A 270 -6.61 26.23 -7.33
N GLN A 271 -7.69 26.84 -7.82
CA GLN A 271 -8.22 26.54 -9.15
C GLN A 271 -7.24 26.93 -10.26
N ALA A 272 -6.60 28.11 -10.15
CA ALA A 272 -5.58 28.53 -11.09
C ALA A 272 -4.35 27.61 -11.04
N PHE A 273 -3.99 27.13 -9.85
CA PHE A 273 -2.93 26.15 -9.66
C PHE A 273 -3.26 24.80 -10.30
N GLU A 274 -4.46 24.28 -10.09
CA GLU A 274 -4.93 23.03 -10.67
C GLU A 274 -4.80 23.06 -12.20
N GLN A 275 -5.28 24.14 -12.84
CA GLN A 275 -5.17 24.29 -14.29
C GLN A 275 -3.71 24.28 -14.74
N ARG A 276 -2.82 25.05 -14.08
CA ARG A 276 -1.37 25.05 -14.39
C ARG A 276 -0.74 23.67 -14.28
N VAL A 277 -1.11 22.89 -13.26
CA VAL A 277 -0.60 21.52 -13.07
C VAL A 277 -1.07 20.61 -14.20
N ILE A 278 -2.35 20.70 -14.59
CA ILE A 278 -2.92 19.92 -15.69
C ILE A 278 -2.18 20.26 -16.99
N ASP A 279 -2.05 21.55 -17.30
CA ASP A 279 -1.40 22.01 -18.52
C ASP A 279 0.06 21.55 -18.57
N SER A 280 0.84 21.76 -17.51
CA SER A 280 2.24 21.32 -17.43
C SER A 280 2.39 19.81 -17.64
N LEU A 281 1.53 19.00 -17.01
CA LEU A 281 1.61 17.54 -17.10
C LEU A 281 1.08 16.97 -18.42
N ASP A 282 0.19 17.70 -19.12
CA ASP A 282 -0.26 17.33 -20.45
C ASP A 282 0.79 17.68 -21.51
N HIS A 283 1.48 18.81 -21.39
CA HIS A 283 2.67 19.11 -22.21
C HIS A 283 3.76 18.05 -22.06
N ASN A 284 3.89 17.47 -20.86
CA ASN A 284 4.82 16.37 -20.57
C ASN A 284 4.49 15.06 -21.34
N ARG A 285 3.28 14.90 -21.88
CA ARG A 285 2.97 13.78 -22.80
C ARG A 285 3.83 13.84 -24.05
N ASN A 286 4.09 15.04 -24.56
CA ASN A 286 4.90 15.27 -25.75
C ASN A 286 6.40 15.07 -25.49
N MET A 287 6.82 14.93 -24.22
CA MET A 287 8.19 14.59 -23.82
C MET A 287 8.40 13.09 -23.55
N ASN A 288 7.41 12.24 -23.86
CA ASN A 288 7.44 10.78 -23.63
C ASN A 288 7.66 10.37 -22.16
N LEU A 289 7.36 11.25 -21.21
CA LEU A 289 7.47 10.92 -19.79
C LEU A 289 6.46 9.84 -19.38
N ASN A 290 6.93 8.87 -18.58
CA ASN A 290 6.18 7.71 -18.12
C ASN A 290 4.76 8.07 -17.60
N TYR A 291 3.73 7.37 -18.08
CA TYR A 291 2.34 7.63 -17.70
C TYR A 291 2.08 7.48 -16.19
N LYS A 292 2.61 6.42 -15.57
CA LYS A 292 2.47 6.16 -14.13
C LYS A 292 3.11 7.27 -13.30
N TYR A 293 4.28 7.77 -13.73
CA TYR A 293 4.93 8.91 -13.12
C TYR A 293 4.04 10.16 -13.14
N ARG A 294 3.53 10.54 -14.33
CA ARG A 294 2.65 11.72 -14.48
C ARG A 294 1.35 11.59 -13.69
N LYS A 295 0.73 10.40 -13.70
CA LYS A 295 -0.48 10.10 -12.92
C LYS A 295 -0.24 10.29 -11.43
N ASN A 296 0.86 9.75 -10.90
CA ASN A 296 1.20 9.88 -9.48
C ASN A 296 1.53 11.33 -9.09
N LYS A 297 2.25 12.06 -9.96
CA LYS A 297 2.58 13.47 -9.73
C LYS A 297 1.33 14.35 -9.72
N LYS A 298 0.40 14.13 -10.66
CA LYS A 298 -0.92 14.78 -10.65
C LYS A 298 -1.69 14.50 -9.37
N ALA A 299 -1.75 13.24 -8.95
CA ALA A 299 -2.46 12.84 -7.73
C ALA A 299 -1.88 13.50 -6.46
N ASN A 300 -0.55 13.67 -6.38
CA ASN A 300 0.07 14.35 -5.25
C ASN A 300 -0.22 15.87 -5.27
N PHE A 301 -0.19 16.52 -6.44
CA PHE A 301 -0.49 17.96 -6.53
C PHE A 301 -1.96 18.29 -6.23
N LEU A 302 -2.89 17.44 -6.69
CA LEU A 302 -4.33 17.64 -6.56
C LEU A 302 -4.92 16.91 -5.34
N PHE A 303 -4.08 16.59 -4.35
CA PHE A 303 -4.52 15.98 -3.12
C PHE A 303 -5.29 17.00 -2.27
N LEU A 304 -6.57 16.72 -2.00
CA LEU A 304 -7.52 17.69 -1.41
C LEU A 304 -7.63 17.63 0.11
N ASP A 305 -6.95 16.70 0.79
CA ASP A 305 -7.04 16.63 2.25
C ASP A 305 -5.97 17.51 2.93
N ASP A 306 -6.32 18.02 4.12
CA ASP A 306 -5.37 18.65 5.04
C ASP A 306 -4.72 17.57 5.92
N LEU A 307 -3.48 17.23 5.56
CA LEU A 307 -2.66 16.24 6.27
C LEU A 307 -2.25 16.68 7.69
N ASN A 308 -2.53 17.92 8.10
CA ASN A 308 -2.27 18.34 9.49
C ASN A 308 -3.44 18.03 10.44
N SER A 309 -4.57 17.52 9.94
CA SER A 309 -5.63 17.02 10.82
C SER A 309 -5.24 15.67 11.44
N PRO A 310 -5.44 15.45 12.75
CA PRO A 310 -5.12 14.17 13.41
C PRO A 310 -5.79 12.96 12.73
N HIS A 311 -7.01 13.15 12.22
CA HIS A 311 -7.74 12.13 11.47
C HIS A 311 -7.07 11.80 10.14
N ALA A 312 -6.67 12.80 9.34
CA ALA A 312 -5.95 12.56 8.09
C ALA A 312 -4.58 11.93 8.33
N GLN A 313 -3.87 12.28 9.40
CA GLN A 313 -2.59 11.64 9.75
C GLN A 313 -2.76 10.15 10.06
N GLN A 314 -3.80 9.78 10.81
CA GLN A 314 -4.14 8.38 11.09
C GLN A 314 -4.58 7.62 9.84
N GLU A 315 -5.40 8.23 8.97
CA GLU A 315 -5.78 7.60 7.71
C GLU A 315 -4.60 7.46 6.74
N PHE A 316 -3.73 8.46 6.64
CA PHE A 316 -2.58 8.42 5.74
C PHE A 316 -1.52 7.43 6.24
N ALA A 317 -1.24 7.43 7.54
CA ALA A 317 -0.37 6.44 8.18
C ALA A 317 -0.95 5.04 8.04
N SER A 318 -2.25 4.84 8.29
CA SER A 318 -2.88 3.52 8.12
C SER A 318 -2.85 3.07 6.66
N ARG A 319 -3.15 3.92 5.66
CA ARG A 319 -3.03 3.56 4.23
C ARG A 319 -1.60 3.17 3.84
N GLN A 320 -0.58 3.85 4.39
CA GLN A 320 0.83 3.52 4.15
C GLN A 320 1.34 2.31 4.95
N LEU A 321 0.69 1.97 6.07
CA LEU A 321 0.95 0.77 6.88
C LEU A 321 0.14 -0.45 6.41
N VAL A 322 -0.96 -0.26 5.67
CA VAL A 322 -1.80 -1.33 5.12
C VAL A 322 -1.09 -2.11 4.00
N ASP A 323 -0.09 -1.51 3.36
CA ASP A 323 0.77 -2.18 2.36
C ASP A 323 1.76 -3.19 2.97
N THR A 324 1.54 -3.62 4.22
CA THR A 324 2.21 -4.76 4.82
C THR A 324 1.62 -6.06 4.26
N ARG A 325 2.43 -6.75 3.46
CA ARG A 325 2.09 -8.03 2.83
C ARG A 325 1.64 -9.10 3.82
N TYR A 326 0.94 -10.10 3.29
CA TYR A 326 0.40 -11.28 3.99
C TYR A 326 1.28 -11.82 5.14
N ALA A 327 2.59 -11.98 4.94
CA ALA A 327 3.52 -12.48 5.97
C ALA A 327 3.65 -11.54 7.19
N THR A 328 3.65 -10.24 6.93
CA THR A 328 3.71 -9.18 7.94
C THR A 328 2.45 -9.10 8.73
N SER A 329 1.32 -9.05 8.03
CA SER A 329 0.01 -9.07 8.68
C SER A 329 -0.14 -10.33 9.53
N LEU A 330 0.36 -11.47 9.06
CA LEU A 330 0.26 -12.69 9.82
C LEU A 330 1.15 -12.70 11.07
N MET A 331 2.43 -12.34 10.95
CA MET A 331 3.33 -12.28 12.10
C MET A 331 2.85 -11.27 13.15
N LEU A 332 2.38 -10.10 12.71
CA LEU A 332 1.82 -9.09 13.59
C LEU A 332 0.59 -9.62 14.31
N ASN A 333 -0.36 -10.21 13.57
CA ASN A 333 -1.56 -10.80 14.17
C ASN A 333 -1.18 -11.86 15.20
N GLN A 334 -0.25 -12.76 14.87
CA GLN A 334 0.17 -13.83 15.78
C GLN A 334 0.82 -13.26 17.06
N LEU A 335 1.65 -12.24 16.94
CA LEU A 335 2.28 -11.59 18.09
C LEU A 335 1.26 -10.85 18.94
N HIS A 336 0.34 -10.10 18.33
CA HIS A 336 -0.75 -9.43 19.04
C HIS A 336 -1.62 -10.44 19.79
N ASP A 337 -2.00 -11.54 19.13
CA ASP A 337 -2.82 -12.60 19.72
C ASP A 337 -2.09 -13.27 20.90
N PHE A 338 -0.79 -13.58 20.74
CA PHE A 338 0.02 -14.17 21.81
C PHE A 338 0.13 -13.24 23.02
N VAL A 339 0.52 -11.98 22.79
CA VAL A 339 0.69 -10.94 23.84
C VAL A 339 -0.62 -10.75 24.60
N LYS A 340 -1.74 -10.60 23.88
CA LYS A 340 -3.07 -10.43 24.46
C LYS A 340 -3.52 -11.66 25.24
N THR A 341 -3.30 -12.86 24.71
CA THR A 341 -3.68 -14.12 25.36
C THR A 341 -2.90 -14.37 26.64
N LYS A 342 -1.61 -13.99 26.67
CA LYS A 342 -0.73 -14.15 27.83
C LYS A 342 -0.79 -12.97 28.81
N GLY A 343 -1.43 -11.87 28.45
CA GLY A 343 -1.55 -10.68 29.30
C GLY A 343 -0.25 -9.88 29.45
N TYR A 344 0.61 -9.88 28.44
CA TYR A 344 1.83 -9.07 28.46
C TYR A 344 1.54 -7.62 28.04
N GLU A 345 2.17 -6.65 28.70
CA GLU A 345 2.15 -5.23 28.30
C GLU A 345 3.21 -4.95 27.22
N MET A 346 3.11 -5.65 26.09
CA MET A 346 4.04 -5.51 24.96
C MET A 346 3.34 -4.79 23.79
N SER A 347 3.92 -3.70 23.32
CA SER A 347 3.48 -3.02 22.10
C SER A 347 4.12 -3.67 20.87
N VAL A 348 3.30 -4.16 19.94
CA VAL A 348 3.75 -4.75 18.68
C VAL A 348 3.35 -3.81 17.54
N GLN A 349 4.31 -3.40 16.70
CA GLN A 349 4.07 -2.40 15.65
C GLN A 349 4.69 -2.79 14.30
N PRO A 350 3.96 -2.65 13.18
CA PRO A 350 4.56 -2.67 11.84
C PRO A 350 5.45 -1.45 11.63
N ILE A 351 6.57 -1.63 10.92
CA ILE A 351 7.34 -0.53 10.35
C ILE A 351 7.37 -0.67 8.83
N ASN A 352 7.08 0.43 8.12
CA ASN A 352 7.21 0.50 6.68
C ASN A 352 8.68 0.65 6.26
N GLY A 353 9.17 -0.23 5.39
CA GLY A 353 10.56 -0.19 4.92
C GLY A 353 10.95 1.07 4.12
N LEU A 354 9.98 1.82 3.60
CA LEU A 354 10.23 3.16 3.05
C LEU A 354 10.71 4.13 4.15
N ILE A 355 10.11 4.07 5.33
CA ILE A 355 10.48 4.92 6.46
C ILE A 355 11.90 4.59 6.92
N THR A 356 12.22 3.30 7.06
CA THR A 356 13.57 2.88 7.47
C THR A 356 14.61 3.18 6.40
N ALA A 357 14.27 3.11 5.11
CA ALA A 357 15.15 3.52 4.02
C ALA A 357 15.45 5.01 4.06
N LEU A 358 14.44 5.86 4.30
CA LEU A 358 14.64 7.30 4.48
C LEU A 358 15.54 7.58 5.68
N PHE A 359 15.26 6.95 6.82
CA PHE A 359 16.08 7.12 8.02
C PHE A 359 17.55 6.73 7.79
N ARG A 360 17.81 5.59 7.15
CA ARG A 360 19.18 5.16 6.80
C ARG A 360 19.90 6.19 5.94
N LYS A 361 19.20 6.77 4.95
CA LYS A 361 19.75 7.80 4.06
C LYS A 361 20.11 9.07 4.82
N GLU A 362 19.21 9.58 5.65
CA GLU A 362 19.44 10.79 6.45
C GLU A 362 20.58 10.61 7.47
N MET A 363 20.71 9.40 8.04
CA MET A 363 21.77 9.07 8.98
C MET A 363 23.12 8.73 8.33
N GLY A 364 23.21 8.76 6.99
CA GLY A 364 24.43 8.37 6.27
C GLY A 364 24.80 6.89 6.40
N LEU A 365 23.87 6.04 6.82
CA LEU A 365 24.04 4.60 6.97
C LEU A 365 23.72 3.94 5.62
N GLN A 366 24.63 4.08 4.65
CA GLN A 366 24.50 3.32 3.39
C GLN A 366 24.93 1.86 3.62
N ALA A 367 24.17 0.93 3.05
CA ALA A 367 24.52 -0.48 2.90
C ALA A 367 25.09 -0.72 1.50
#